data_AF-A0A5E9B7J0-F1
#
_entry.id   AF-A0A5E9B7J0-F1
#
_cell.length_a   1.000
_cell.length_b   1.000
_cell.length_c   1.000
_cell.angle_alpha   90.00
_cell.angle_beta   90.00
_cell.angle_gamma   90.00
#
_symmetry.space_group_name_H-M   'P 1'
#
loop_
_entity.id
_entity.type
_entity.pdbx_description
1 polymer ?
#
loop_
_entity_poly.entity_id
_entity_poly.type
_entity_poly.pdbx_seq_one_letter_code
_entity_poly.pdbx_strand_id
1 'polypeptide(L)' 'PGLVRVCHGGTAIEIEVWRLCADAFGRFVAAIPPPLGIGTIELDDGTSAKGFLAESAGLAAATDISAYGGW' A
#
# COMPACT_ATOMS: atom_id res chain seq x y z
N PRO A 1 5.42 6.42 -2.67
CA PRO A 1 5.79 4.97 -2.69
C PRO A 1 4.54 4.13 -3.03
N GLY A 2 4.70 2.86 -3.41
CA GLY A 2 3.59 1.95 -3.65
C GLY A 2 3.95 0.51 -3.30
N LEU A 3 3.04 -0.21 -2.64
CA LEU A 3 3.27 -1.58 -2.20
C LEU A 3 2.76 -2.59 -3.23
N VAL A 4 3.46 -3.70 -3.35
CA VAL A 4 3.05 -4.85 -4.16
C VAL A 4 3.22 -6.10 -3.31
N ARG A 5 2.17 -6.91 -3.20
CA ARG A 5 2.26 -8.20 -2.53
C ARG A 5 2.98 -9.18 -3.47
N VAL A 6 4.01 -9.84 -2.95
CA VAL A 6 4.77 -10.88 -3.65
C VAL A 6 4.61 -12.21 -2.92
N CYS A 7 4.62 -13.33 -3.65
CA CYS A 7 4.53 -14.65 -3.04
C CYS A 7 5.84 -15.06 -2.33
N HIS A 8 6.98 -14.54 -2.78
CA HIS A 8 8.30 -14.87 -2.26
C HIS A 8 9.21 -13.64 -2.36
N GLY A 9 10.17 -13.51 -1.44
CA GLY A 9 11.19 -12.45 -1.50
C GLY A 9 10.70 -11.04 -1.12
N GLY A 10 9.57 -10.94 -0.42
CA GLY A 10 9.10 -9.67 0.15
C GLY A 10 9.86 -9.30 1.44
N THR A 11 9.72 -8.05 1.86
CA THR A 11 10.20 -7.55 3.15
C THR A 11 9.10 -6.80 3.87
N ALA A 12 9.19 -6.71 5.20
CA ALA A 12 8.33 -5.83 5.99
C ALA A 12 8.65 -4.37 5.64
N ILE A 13 7.60 -3.55 5.56
CA ILE A 13 7.68 -2.12 5.26
C ILE A 13 6.92 -1.38 6.37
N GLU A 14 7.59 -0.41 6.98
CA GLU A 14 7.01 0.49 7.98
C GLU A 14 5.84 1.27 7.38
N ILE A 15 4.75 1.35 8.13
CA ILE A 15 3.51 2.02 7.73
C ILE A 15 2.84 2.72 8.91
N GLU A 16 1.98 3.69 8.59
CA GLU A 16 1.10 4.33 9.56
C GLU A 16 -0.34 3.85 9.38
N VAL A 17 -1.00 3.46 10.46
CA VAL A 17 -2.41 3.06 10.45
C VAL A 17 -3.29 4.22 10.94
N TRP A 18 -4.17 4.68 10.06
CA TRP A 18 -5.12 5.75 10.34
C TRP A 18 -6.56 5.23 10.39
N ARG A 19 -7.39 5.84 11.25
CA ARG A 19 -8.83 5.56 11.32
C ARG A 19 -9.62 6.65 10.62
N LEU A 20 -10.49 6.25 9.72
CA LEU A 20 -11.41 7.14 9.00
C LEU A 20 -12.86 6.66 9.20
N CYS A 21 -13.81 7.58 9.22
CA CYS A 21 -15.21 7.23 9.04
C CYS A 21 -15.47 6.76 7.60
N ALA A 22 -16.53 5.99 7.39
CA ALA A 22 -16.82 5.39 6.09
C ALA A 22 -17.05 6.44 4.98
N ASP A 23 -17.67 7.58 5.31
CA ASP A 23 -17.87 8.68 4.36
C ASP A 23 -16.55 9.36 3.96
N ALA A 24 -15.65 9.60 4.91
CA ALA A 24 -14.33 10.15 4.64
C ALA A 24 -13.49 9.18 3.80
N PHE A 25 -13.61 7.86 4.06
CA PHE A 25 -12.90 6.84 3.29
C PHE A 25 -13.27 6.90 1.80
N GLY A 26 -14.57 6.96 1.45
CA GLY A 26 -15.00 7.05 0.05
C GLY A 26 -14.43 8.27 -0.66
N ARG A 27 -14.46 9.44 0.00
CA ARG A 27 -13.88 10.69 -0.54
C ARG A 27 -12.36 10.60 -0.70
N PHE A 28 -11.69 9.97 0.27
CA PHE A 28 -10.25 9.76 0.24
C PHE A 28 -9.83 8.86 -0.92
N VAL A 29 -10.49 7.70 -1.09
CA VAL A 29 -10.17 6.75 -2.16
C VAL A 29 -10.42 7.36 -3.54
N ALA A 30 -11.50 8.15 -3.70
CA ALA A 30 -11.81 8.81 -4.97
C ALA A 30 -10.75 9.83 -5.42
N ALA A 31 -9.92 10.33 -4.50
CA ALA A 31 -8.85 11.29 -4.80
C ALA A 31 -7.50 10.63 -5.14
N ILE A 32 -7.40 9.30 -5.04
CA ILE A 32 -6.14 8.58 -5.29
C ILE A 32 -5.94 8.44 -6.81
N PRO A 33 -4.88 9.02 -7.38
CA PRO A 33 -4.61 8.90 -8.81
C PRO A 33 -3.96 7.55 -9.15
N PRO A 34 -4.13 7.06 -10.39
CA PRO A 34 -3.32 5.97 -10.91
C PRO A 34 -1.81 6.30 -10.81
N PRO A 35 -0.93 5.31 -10.58
CA PRO A 35 -1.21 3.86 -10.54
C PRO A 35 -1.51 3.33 -9.13
N LEU A 36 -1.90 4.20 -8.19
CA LEU A 36 -2.18 3.79 -6.82
C LEU A 36 -3.65 3.39 -6.65
N GLY A 37 -3.87 2.39 -5.81
CA GLY A 37 -5.20 1.96 -5.39
C GLY A 37 -5.21 1.55 -3.91
N ILE A 38 -6.40 1.26 -3.38
CA ILE A 38 -6.56 0.75 -2.02
C ILE A 38 -6.93 -0.73 -2.06
N GLY A 39 -6.08 -1.55 -1.44
CA GLY A 39 -6.32 -2.97 -1.22
C GLY A 39 -6.29 -3.33 0.26
N THR A 40 -6.23 -4.63 0.53
CA THR A 40 -6.02 -5.15 1.88
C THR A 40 -4.54 -5.50 2.07
N ILE A 41 -3.93 -4.95 3.11
CA ILE A 41 -2.57 -5.29 3.56
C ILE A 41 -2.63 -6.12 4.84
N GLU A 42 -1.57 -6.86 5.08
CA GLU A 42 -1.38 -7.67 6.29
C GLU A 42 -0.31 -6.99 7.14
N LEU A 43 -0.56 -6.89 8.44
CA LEU A 43 0.35 -6.30 9.39
C LEU A 43 1.18 -7.38 10.09
N ASP A 44 2.29 -6.99 10.70
CA ASP A 44 3.21 -7.91 11.40
C ASP A 44 2.55 -8.61 12.60
N ASP A 45 1.57 -7.96 13.23
CA ASP A 45 0.73 -8.54 14.29
C ASP A 45 -0.31 -9.56 13.79
N GLY A 46 -0.34 -9.84 12.48
CA GLY A 46 -1.26 -10.77 11.83
C GLY A 46 -2.64 -10.19 11.54
N THR A 47 -2.90 -8.94 11.89
CA THR A 47 -4.15 -8.24 11.53
C THR A 47 -4.11 -7.74 10.09
N SER A 48 -5.23 -7.20 9.62
CA SER A 48 -5.34 -6.65 8.26
C SER A 48 -5.94 -5.25 8.27
N ALA A 49 -5.45 -4.41 7.34
CA ALA A 49 -5.91 -3.04 7.16
C ALA A 49 -6.12 -2.70 5.69
N LYS A 50 -6.78 -1.57 5.42
CA LYS A 50 -6.80 -0.97 4.08
C LYS A 50 -5.53 -0.16 3.88
N GLY A 51 -4.83 -0.39 2.77
CA GLY A 51 -3.54 0.23 2.48
C GLY A 51 -3.34 0.51 1.00
N PHE A 52 -2.38 1.40 0.71
CA PHE A 52 -2.00 1.76 -0.65
C PHE A 52 -1.26 0.62 -1.33
N LEU A 53 -1.73 0.23 -2.51
CA LEU A 53 -1.07 -0.71 -3.41
C LEU A 53 -0.75 -0.02 -4.74
N ALA A 54 0.27 -0.50 -5.44
CA ALA A 54 0.57 -0.09 -6.80
C ALA A 54 0.06 -1.14 -7.80
N GLU A 55 -0.59 -0.66 -8.86
CA GLU A 55 -0.88 -1.48 -10.04
C GLU A 55 0.41 -1.88 -10.75
N SER A 56 0.38 -3.04 -11.43
CA SER A 56 1.54 -3.57 -12.17
C SER A 56 2.06 -2.60 -13.22
N ALA A 57 1.18 -1.80 -13.84
CA ALA A 57 1.54 -0.76 -14.79
C ALA A 57 2.47 0.30 -14.18
N GLY A 58 2.33 0.61 -12.89
CA GLY A 58 3.19 1.55 -12.18
C GLY A 58 4.60 1.02 -11.88
N LEU A 59 4.80 -0.30 -11.97
CA LEU A 59 6.07 -0.94 -11.59
C LEU A 59 7.12 -0.91 -12.71
N ALA A 60 6.69 -0.77 -13.97
CA ALA A 60 7.59 -0.88 -15.12
C ALA A 60 8.76 0.13 -15.10
N ALA A 61 8.55 1.30 -14.51
CA ALA A 61 9.58 2.35 -14.36
C ALA A 61 9.93 2.64 -12.88
N ALA A 62 9.44 1.81 -11.95
CA ALA A 62 9.66 2.02 -10.53
C ALA A 62 11.04 1.50 -10.10
N THR A 63 11.66 2.20 -9.17
CA THR A 63 12.85 1.69 -8.46
C THR A 63 12.42 0.86 -7.27
N ASP A 64 13.01 -0.33 -7.11
CA ASP A 64 12.84 -1.11 -5.90
C ASP A 64 13.56 -0.41 -4.73
N ILE A 65 12.77 0.03 -3.76
CA ILE A 65 13.21 0.71 -2.54
C ILE A 65 12.97 -0.14 -1.29
N SER A 66 12.65 -1.43 -1.45
CA SER A 66 12.30 -2.34 -0.34
C SER A 66 13.40 -2.42 0.72
N ALA A 67 14.67 -2.31 0.32
CA ALA A 67 15.82 -2.35 1.22
C ALA A 67 15.87 -1.21 2.26
N TYR A 68 15.13 -0.11 2.04
CA TYR A 68 15.06 0.99 3.01
C TYR A 68 14.05 0.73 4.13
N GLY A 69 13.20 -0.30 4.02
CA GLY A 69 12.27 -0.72 5.07
C GLY A 69 11.09 0.22 5.32
N GLY A 70 10.98 1.33 4.58
CA GLY A 70 9.96 2.37 4.79
C GLY A 70 10.16 3.52 3.81
N TRP A 71 9.23 4.47 3.86
CA TRP A 71 9.33 5.74 3.13
C TRP A 71 9.43 6.91 4.10
#